data_AF-A0A950UDF6-F1
#
_entry.id   AF-A0A950UDF6-F1
#
_cell.length_a   1.000
_cell.length_b   1.000
_cell.length_c   1.000
_cell.angle_alpha   90.00
_cell.angle_beta   90.00
_cell.angle_gamma   90.00
#
_symmetry.space_group_name_H-M   'P 1'
#
loop_
_entity.id
_entity.type
_entity.pdbx_description
1 polymer ?
#
loop_
_entity_poly.entity_id
_entity_poly.type
_entity_poly.pdbx_seq_one_letter_code
_entity_poly.pdbx_strand_id
1 'polypeptide(L)'
;MPRFVRRRALAAASAVALAGALALIGTGAAASGHRRAPAVRRASDSTTSPIKHVIVIIGENHTFDNVFATYRAPSGQHVKNLLAEGIVTASGAPGPNVSKALQQTASDRTTYQIDPTDTGPYQTLPQPNTTSVSQACSGQAKDVPDARFPSDLPNAPYQITKYVPYFDSHGQYNQFGTCEFNGAYVGDPIHRFYQMYQEVSRGENDLWTWVHETAGDSNGAPPPSPFTKESTDQGALDMGFYNMARGDAPVLDYLARHYAISDNYHQAVMGGTGANHIALGTGYAAFYQDANGNPVAPPPGEIENPNPQPGTNNFYTQDGYGQAGTTNGGSYSNCS
;
A
#
# COMPACT_ATOMS: atom_id res chain seq x y z
N MET A 1 50.92 -36.12 -20.07
CA MET A 1 51.85 -35.26 -19.30
C MET A 1 52.12 -34.00 -20.11
N PRO A 2 52.20 -32.80 -19.51
CA PRO A 2 51.15 -32.06 -18.79
C PRO A 2 51.02 -30.61 -19.40
N ARG A 3 50.21 -29.63 -19.00
CA ARG A 3 49.70 -29.16 -17.69
C ARG A 3 48.41 -28.33 -17.90
N PHE A 4 47.50 -28.47 -16.95
CA PHE A 4 46.20 -27.81 -16.76
C PHE A 4 46.32 -26.35 -16.30
N VAL A 5 45.34 -25.50 -16.65
CA VAL A 5 44.66 -24.57 -15.71
C VAL A 5 43.19 -24.40 -16.14
N ARG A 6 42.25 -24.85 -15.30
CA ARG A 6 40.80 -24.54 -15.36
C ARG A 6 40.52 -23.37 -14.40
N ARG A 7 39.74 -22.37 -14.81
CA ARG A 7 39.03 -21.47 -13.87
C ARG A 7 37.57 -21.91 -13.79
N ARG A 8 37.13 -22.21 -12.56
CA ARG A 8 35.82 -22.75 -12.20
C ARG A 8 34.79 -21.64 -12.09
N ALA A 9 33.57 -21.94 -12.56
CA ALA A 9 32.35 -21.23 -12.22
C ALA A 9 31.99 -21.47 -10.74
N LEU A 10 31.55 -20.41 -10.05
CA LEU A 10 30.96 -20.47 -8.73
C LEU A 10 29.44 -20.60 -8.90
N ALA A 11 28.92 -21.82 -8.73
CA ALA A 11 27.53 -22.05 -8.38
C ALA A 11 27.52 -22.48 -6.91
N ALA A 12 27.01 -21.61 -6.03
CA ALA A 12 26.79 -21.94 -4.64
C ALA A 12 25.43 -22.64 -4.50
N ALA A 13 25.44 -23.96 -4.58
CA ALA A 13 24.40 -24.80 -4.01
C ALA A 13 24.84 -25.15 -2.58
N SER A 14 24.03 -24.80 -1.57
CA SER A 14 24.21 -25.33 -0.21
C SER A 14 23.08 -26.31 0.08
N ALA A 15 23.37 -27.59 -0.18
CA ALA A 15 22.60 -28.71 0.30
C ALA A 15 23.01 -29.03 1.74
N VAL A 16 22.00 -29.40 2.51
CA VAL A 16 22.04 -30.05 3.82
C VAL A 16 23.07 -31.19 3.84
N ALA A 17 23.94 -31.22 4.85
CA ALA A 17 24.73 -32.40 5.18
C ALA A 17 24.84 -32.60 6.70
N LEU A 18 24.14 -33.65 7.14
CA LEU A 18 24.35 -34.40 8.37
C LEU A 18 25.82 -34.80 8.51
N ALA A 19 26.42 -34.55 9.68
CA ALA A 19 27.63 -35.24 10.13
C ALA A 19 27.27 -36.13 11.32
N GLY A 20 27.22 -37.44 11.06
CA GLY A 20 27.20 -38.46 12.10
C GLY A 20 28.59 -38.64 12.70
N ALA A 21 28.65 -38.77 14.02
CA ALA A 21 29.83 -39.22 14.74
C ALA A 21 29.50 -40.52 15.49
N LEU A 22 30.43 -41.48 15.34
CA LEU A 22 30.38 -42.86 15.82
C LEU A 22 30.14 -42.98 17.33
N ALA A 23 29.39 -44.04 17.68
CA ALA A 23 29.10 -44.49 19.03
C ALA A 23 30.32 -45.12 19.73
N LEU A 24 30.50 -44.78 21.00
CA LEU A 24 31.18 -45.59 22.01
C LEU A 24 30.17 -45.88 23.13
N ILE A 25 29.88 -47.17 23.32
CA ILE A 25 28.96 -47.70 24.31
C ILE A 25 29.69 -47.76 25.66
N GLY A 26 29.16 -47.06 26.66
CA GLY A 26 29.57 -47.15 28.06
C GLY A 26 28.35 -46.95 28.95
N THR A 27 27.86 -48.06 29.50
CA THR A 27 26.67 -48.15 30.35
C THR A 27 26.86 -47.43 31.69
N GLY A 28 26.03 -46.43 31.96
CA GLY A 28 25.90 -45.78 33.26
C GLY A 28 24.61 -44.96 33.29
N ALA A 29 23.69 -45.33 34.18
CA ALA A 29 22.38 -44.69 34.31
C ALA A 29 22.52 -43.19 34.58
N ALA A 30 22.22 -42.35 33.58
CA ALA A 30 22.13 -40.91 33.72
C ALA A 30 20.68 -40.49 33.50
N ALA A 31 20.09 -39.90 34.53
CA ALA A 31 18.79 -39.24 34.46
C ALA A 31 18.77 -38.29 33.26
N SER A 32 17.79 -38.46 32.38
CA SER A 32 17.57 -37.67 31.18
C SER A 32 17.20 -36.23 31.54
N GLY A 33 18.22 -35.42 31.80
CA GLY A 33 18.10 -33.96 31.84
C GLY A 33 17.72 -33.44 30.46
N HIS A 34 16.41 -33.38 30.17
CA HIS A 34 15.91 -32.59 29.06
C HIS A 34 16.38 -31.15 29.29
N ARG A 35 17.30 -30.66 28.45
CA ARG A 35 17.57 -29.23 28.35
C ARG A 35 16.26 -28.58 27.90
N ARG A 36 15.52 -28.05 28.87
CA ARG A 36 14.38 -27.18 28.65
C ARG A 36 14.84 -26.13 27.65
N ALA A 37 14.13 -26.01 26.52
CA ALA A 37 14.17 -24.79 25.72
C ALA A 37 14.05 -23.60 26.68
N PRO A 38 14.76 -22.48 26.45
CA PRO A 38 14.65 -21.33 27.33
C PRO A 38 13.16 -21.04 27.45
N ALA A 39 12.63 -21.17 28.67
CA ALA A 39 11.26 -20.81 28.92
C ALA A 39 11.12 -19.38 28.42
N VAL A 40 10.21 -19.13 27.48
CA VAL A 40 9.73 -17.77 27.22
C VAL A 40 9.36 -17.27 28.60
N ARG A 41 10.18 -16.37 29.16
CA ARG A 41 9.88 -15.74 30.43
C ARG A 41 8.48 -15.17 30.25
N ARG A 42 7.50 -15.65 31.01
CA ARG A 42 6.22 -14.96 31.16
C ARG A 42 6.60 -13.50 31.38
N ALA A 43 6.22 -12.63 30.43
CA ALA A 43 6.31 -11.19 30.62
C ALA A 43 5.76 -10.92 32.03
N SER A 44 6.53 -10.21 32.85
CA SER A 44 6.28 -10.05 34.28
C SER A 44 4.80 -9.81 34.56
N ASP A 45 4.23 -10.54 35.52
CA ASP A 45 2.80 -10.49 35.85
C ASP A 45 2.32 -9.11 36.38
N SER A 46 3.20 -8.11 36.49
CA SER A 46 2.88 -6.76 36.93
C SER A 46 3.07 -5.73 35.80
N THR A 47 1.99 -5.42 35.10
CA THR A 47 1.87 -4.20 34.29
C THR A 47 1.14 -3.13 35.11
N THR A 48 1.45 -1.84 34.91
CA THR A 48 0.79 -0.73 35.63
C THR A 48 -0.71 -0.65 35.30
N SER A 49 -1.05 -0.99 34.05
CA SER A 49 -2.44 -1.22 33.61
C SER A 49 -2.70 -2.72 33.48
N PRO A 50 -3.94 -3.19 33.37
CA PRO A 50 -4.24 -4.60 33.05
C PRO A 50 -3.74 -5.05 31.65
N ILE A 51 -3.26 -4.13 30.80
CA ILE A 51 -2.80 -4.44 29.44
C ILE A 51 -1.42 -5.11 29.49
N LYS A 52 -1.34 -6.36 29.02
CA LYS A 52 -0.09 -7.15 28.99
C LYS A 52 0.63 -7.11 27.63
N HIS A 53 -0.13 -6.96 26.55
CA HIS A 53 0.37 -6.95 25.19
C HIS A 53 -0.39 -5.91 24.38
N VAL A 54 0.33 -5.16 23.56
CA VAL A 54 -0.23 -4.26 22.55
C VAL A 54 0.21 -4.79 21.20
N ILE A 55 -0.75 -5.01 20.30
CA ILE A 55 -0.51 -5.35 18.91
C ILE A 55 -1.10 -4.21 18.09
N VAL A 56 -0.28 -3.60 17.24
CA VAL A 56 -0.70 -2.56 16.32
C VAL A 56 -0.69 -3.16 14.92
N ILE A 57 -1.83 -3.10 14.24
CA ILE A 57 -1.97 -3.51 12.84
C ILE A 57 -2.17 -2.24 12.04
N ILE A 58 -1.28 -1.97 11.09
CA ILE A 58 -1.33 -0.80 10.21
C ILE A 58 -1.56 -1.33 8.80
N GLY A 59 -2.71 -1.01 8.22
CA GLY A 59 -2.97 -1.31 6.82
C GLY A 59 -2.34 -0.22 5.95
N GLU A 60 -1.21 -0.50 5.33
CA GLU A 60 -0.70 0.30 4.22
C GLU A 60 -1.69 0.24 3.06
N ASN A 61 -1.84 1.32 2.28
CA ASN A 61 -2.69 1.37 1.09
C ASN A 61 -4.20 1.17 1.30
N HIS A 62 -4.65 1.16 2.54
CA HIS A 62 -6.05 0.93 2.89
C HIS A 62 -6.58 2.06 3.76
N THR A 63 -7.55 2.81 3.23
CA THR A 63 -8.31 3.79 4.03
C THR A 63 -9.40 3.10 4.85
N PHE A 64 -9.97 3.82 5.81
CA PHE A 64 -11.14 3.34 6.56
C PHE A 64 -12.30 3.00 5.61
N ASP A 65 -12.60 3.88 4.66
CA ASP A 65 -13.66 3.67 3.68
C ASP A 65 -13.34 2.56 2.67
N ASN A 66 -12.08 2.27 2.38
CA ASN A 66 -11.73 1.12 1.55
C ASN A 66 -12.14 -0.20 2.22
N VAL A 67 -11.85 -0.39 3.51
CA VAL A 67 -12.06 -1.68 4.21
C VAL A 67 -13.40 -1.76 4.92
N PHE A 68 -13.83 -0.68 5.59
CA PHE A 68 -15.05 -0.60 6.38
C PHE A 68 -16.22 0.09 5.63
N ALA A 69 -16.13 0.30 4.31
CA ALA A 69 -17.14 0.94 3.46
C ALA A 69 -18.59 0.61 3.84
N THR A 70 -18.86 -0.68 4.06
CA THR A 70 -20.23 -1.19 4.32
C THR A 70 -20.39 -1.83 5.70
N TYR A 71 -19.45 -1.59 6.61
CA TYR A 71 -19.59 -2.00 8.00
C TYR A 71 -20.87 -1.42 8.61
N ARG A 72 -21.57 -2.23 9.41
CA ARG A 72 -22.77 -1.82 10.14
C ARG A 72 -22.49 -1.92 11.63
N ALA A 73 -22.45 -0.77 12.28
CA ALA A 73 -22.29 -0.66 13.72
C ALA A 73 -23.45 -1.38 14.45
N PRO A 74 -23.19 -2.01 15.61
CA PRO A 74 -24.24 -2.55 16.48
C PRO A 74 -25.27 -1.50 16.89
N SER A 75 -26.43 -1.96 17.36
CA SER A 75 -27.49 -1.06 17.84
C SER A 75 -26.97 -0.11 18.93
N GLY A 76 -27.30 1.18 18.80
CA GLY A 76 -26.85 2.22 19.73
C GLY A 76 -25.45 2.77 19.44
N GLN A 77 -24.76 2.28 18.40
CA GLN A 77 -23.50 2.82 17.92
C GLN A 77 -23.67 3.44 16.53
N HIS A 78 -22.74 4.31 16.16
CA HIS A 78 -22.70 4.97 14.87
C HIS A 78 -21.35 4.77 14.20
N VAL A 79 -21.36 4.76 12.87
CA VAL A 79 -20.16 4.76 12.04
C VAL A 79 -20.42 5.69 10.86
N LYS A 80 -19.43 6.48 10.47
CA LYS A 80 -19.41 7.26 9.25
C LYS A 80 -18.55 6.52 8.23
N ASN A 81 -19.20 5.94 7.23
CA ASN A 81 -18.59 5.25 6.10
C ASN A 81 -19.44 5.40 4.85
N LEU A 82 -18.96 4.90 3.71
CA LEU A 82 -19.69 4.98 2.42
C LEU A 82 -21.16 4.51 2.50
N LEU A 83 -21.46 3.44 3.25
CA LEU A 83 -22.83 2.93 3.42
C LEU A 83 -23.70 3.85 4.28
N ALA A 84 -23.19 4.30 5.43
CA ALA A 84 -23.92 5.20 6.33
C ALA A 84 -24.18 6.56 5.69
N GLU A 85 -23.28 7.01 4.82
CA GLU A 85 -23.45 8.23 4.02
C GLU A 85 -24.34 8.04 2.79
N GLY A 86 -24.76 6.81 2.48
CA GLY A 86 -25.61 6.50 1.33
C GLY A 86 -24.90 6.64 -0.03
N ILE A 87 -23.57 6.65 -0.05
CA ILE A 87 -22.74 6.67 -1.26
C ILE A 87 -22.79 5.30 -1.94
N VAL A 88 -22.80 4.23 -1.15
CA VAL A 88 -23.02 2.86 -1.61
C VAL A 88 -24.18 2.20 -0.87
N THR A 89 -24.77 1.17 -1.48
CA THR A 89 -25.75 0.29 -0.87
C THR A 89 -25.08 -0.92 -0.25
N ALA A 90 -25.80 -1.67 0.60
CA ALA A 90 -25.25 -2.90 1.19
C ALA A 90 -24.96 -4.02 0.18
N SER A 91 -25.53 -3.95 -1.03
CA SER A 91 -25.18 -4.85 -2.13
C SER A 91 -23.88 -4.45 -2.83
N GLY A 92 -23.31 -3.28 -2.51
CA GLY A 92 -22.15 -2.69 -3.17
C GLY A 92 -22.49 -2.01 -4.51
N ALA A 93 -23.74 -1.66 -4.74
CA ALA A 93 -24.14 -0.78 -5.86
C ALA A 93 -24.11 0.69 -5.42
N PRO A 94 -23.95 1.66 -6.35
CA PRO A 94 -24.13 3.08 -6.07
C PRO A 94 -25.42 3.37 -5.29
N GLY A 95 -25.30 4.19 -4.25
CA GLY A 95 -26.40 4.64 -3.42
C GLY A 95 -26.98 5.99 -3.87
N PRO A 96 -28.03 6.47 -3.19
CA PRO A 96 -28.68 7.74 -3.53
C PRO A 96 -27.76 8.97 -3.42
N ASN A 97 -26.68 8.90 -2.64
CA ASN A 97 -25.72 9.98 -2.45
C ASN A 97 -24.39 9.75 -3.19
N VAL A 98 -24.37 8.89 -4.22
CA VAL A 98 -23.16 8.61 -5.01
C VAL A 98 -22.53 9.88 -5.60
N SER A 99 -23.31 10.93 -5.82
CA SER A 99 -22.83 12.22 -6.33
C SER A 99 -21.70 12.84 -5.49
N LYS A 100 -21.58 12.47 -4.20
CA LYS A 100 -20.52 12.93 -3.29
C LYS A 100 -19.15 12.29 -3.56
N ALA A 101 -19.09 11.22 -4.36
CA ALA A 101 -17.88 10.45 -4.62
C ALA A 101 -17.53 10.43 -6.11
N LEU A 102 -18.16 11.28 -6.91
CA LEU A 102 -17.81 11.43 -8.32
C LEU A 102 -16.44 12.10 -8.42
N GLN A 103 -15.59 11.57 -9.29
CA GLN A 103 -14.28 12.14 -9.57
C GLN A 103 -14.36 13.12 -10.74
N GLN A 104 -13.50 14.13 -10.67
CA GLN A 104 -13.27 15.16 -11.66
C GLN A 104 -11.92 14.94 -12.34
N THR A 105 -11.82 15.41 -13.58
CA THR A 105 -10.54 15.67 -14.23
C THR A 105 -10.14 17.12 -13.97
N ALA A 106 -8.85 17.42 -13.95
CA ALA A 106 -8.35 18.79 -13.78
C ALA A 106 -7.15 19.13 -14.69
N SER A 107 -6.69 20.38 -14.59
CA SER A 107 -5.52 20.86 -15.32
C SER A 107 -4.52 21.58 -14.41
N ASP A 108 -3.34 21.00 -14.25
CA ASP A 108 -2.17 21.63 -13.66
C ASP A 108 -0.95 21.43 -14.55
N ARG A 109 -0.41 22.51 -15.14
CA ARG A 109 0.60 22.42 -16.22
C ARG A 109 1.92 23.14 -15.93
N THR A 110 2.01 23.87 -14.82
CA THR A 110 3.18 24.74 -14.57
C THR A 110 3.63 24.74 -13.13
N THR A 111 2.71 24.83 -12.17
CA THR A 111 3.06 24.96 -10.76
C THR A 111 2.04 24.23 -9.94
N TYR A 112 2.51 23.34 -9.07
CA TYR A 112 1.67 22.49 -8.24
C TYR A 112 0.55 23.30 -7.57
N GLN A 113 -0.66 22.84 -7.80
CA GLN A 113 -1.87 23.30 -7.14
C GLN A 113 -2.48 22.14 -6.37
N ILE A 114 -2.73 22.38 -5.08
CA ILE A 114 -3.45 21.43 -4.21
C ILE A 114 -4.88 21.18 -4.67
N ASP A 115 -5.47 22.14 -5.38
CA ASP A 115 -6.85 22.15 -5.87
C ASP A 115 -6.82 22.92 -7.20
N PRO A 116 -6.38 22.25 -8.29
CA PRO A 116 -6.34 22.82 -9.63
C PRO A 116 -7.75 22.93 -10.22
N THR A 117 -7.92 23.78 -11.23
CA THR A 117 -9.22 23.95 -11.89
C THR A 117 -9.70 22.65 -12.56
N ASP A 118 -10.89 22.21 -12.18
CA ASP A 118 -11.61 21.12 -12.83
C ASP A 118 -11.86 21.38 -14.31
N THR A 119 -11.67 20.33 -15.11
CA THR A 119 -12.03 20.27 -16.53
C THR A 119 -13.30 19.48 -16.80
N GLY A 120 -13.91 18.90 -15.75
CA GLY A 120 -15.20 18.23 -15.78
C GLY A 120 -15.16 16.79 -15.28
N PRO A 121 -16.33 16.15 -15.09
CA PRO A 121 -16.41 14.84 -14.47
C PRO A 121 -15.91 13.74 -15.39
N TYR A 122 -15.37 12.68 -14.79
CA TYR A 122 -15.14 11.43 -15.52
C TYR A 122 -16.45 10.89 -16.09
N GLN A 123 -16.43 10.49 -17.36
CA GLN A 123 -17.53 9.74 -17.97
C GLN A 123 -17.54 8.29 -17.47
N THR A 124 -16.36 7.68 -17.48
CA THR A 124 -16.04 6.38 -16.87
C THR A 124 -14.65 6.47 -16.24
N LEU A 125 -14.43 5.69 -15.20
CA LEU A 125 -13.11 5.55 -14.59
C LEU A 125 -12.21 4.66 -15.48
N PRO A 126 -10.88 4.87 -15.46
CA PRO A 126 -9.92 3.93 -16.03
C PRO A 126 -10.00 2.57 -15.35
N GLN A 127 -9.44 1.57 -16.01
CA GLN A 127 -9.27 0.26 -15.40
C GLN A 127 -8.21 0.37 -14.30
N PRO A 128 -8.38 -0.20 -13.10
CA PRO A 128 -7.29 -0.26 -12.13
C PRO A 128 -6.13 -1.08 -12.72
N ASN A 129 -4.90 -0.74 -12.36
CA ASN A 129 -3.70 -1.40 -12.86
C ASN A 129 -3.16 -2.44 -11.86
N THR A 130 -2.38 -3.41 -12.33
CA THR A 130 -1.73 -4.41 -11.49
C THR A 130 -0.54 -3.87 -10.70
N THR A 131 0.07 -2.74 -11.11
CA THR A 131 1.25 -2.13 -10.43
C THR A 131 2.32 -3.19 -10.13
N SER A 132 2.78 -3.27 -8.87
CA SER A 132 3.76 -4.20 -8.36
C SER A 132 3.24 -5.63 -8.07
N VAL A 133 1.94 -5.91 -8.27
CA VAL A 133 1.33 -7.22 -7.95
C VAL A 133 2.05 -8.34 -8.70
N SER A 134 2.46 -9.36 -7.95
CA SER A 134 3.10 -10.53 -8.54
C SER A 134 2.18 -11.24 -9.53
N GLN A 135 2.73 -11.67 -10.67
CA GLN A 135 2.02 -12.50 -11.64
C GLN A 135 1.53 -13.82 -11.03
N ALA A 136 2.19 -14.32 -9.98
CA ALA A 136 1.74 -15.50 -9.23
C ALA A 136 0.44 -15.24 -8.43
N CYS A 137 0.05 -13.98 -8.22
CA CYS A 137 -1.15 -13.58 -7.48
C CYS A 137 -2.31 -13.14 -8.39
N SER A 138 -2.01 -12.56 -9.56
CA SER A 138 -3.03 -12.03 -10.48
C SER A 138 -3.13 -12.77 -11.83
N GLY A 139 -2.12 -13.58 -12.17
CA GLY A 139 -1.97 -14.20 -13.49
C GLY A 139 -1.52 -13.22 -14.59
N GLN A 140 -1.30 -11.95 -14.26
CA GLN A 140 -1.03 -10.87 -15.20
C GLN A 140 0.36 -10.26 -14.95
N ALA A 141 0.92 -9.60 -15.96
CA ALA A 141 2.17 -8.86 -15.78
C ALA A 141 2.00 -7.74 -14.73
N LYS A 142 3.13 -7.21 -14.26
CA LYS A 142 3.16 -5.95 -13.51
C LYS A 142 2.90 -4.79 -14.46
N ASP A 143 2.43 -3.67 -13.91
CA ASP A 143 2.32 -2.40 -14.62
C ASP A 143 1.48 -2.53 -15.91
N VAL A 144 0.34 -3.23 -15.79
CA VAL A 144 -0.66 -3.36 -16.87
C VAL A 144 -2.07 -3.15 -16.33
N PRO A 145 -3.00 -2.63 -17.16
CA PRO A 145 -4.42 -2.60 -16.79
C PRO A 145 -4.93 -3.99 -16.39
N ASP A 146 -5.57 -4.08 -15.23
CA ASP A 146 -6.01 -5.35 -14.64
C ASP A 146 -7.27 -5.86 -15.33
N ALA A 147 -7.09 -6.84 -16.21
CA ALA A 147 -8.14 -7.44 -17.04
C ALA A 147 -9.26 -8.12 -16.24
N ARG A 148 -9.13 -8.29 -14.92
CA ARG A 148 -10.20 -8.77 -14.05
C ARG A 148 -11.32 -7.73 -13.86
N PHE A 149 -11.01 -6.45 -14.08
CA PHE A 149 -11.94 -5.34 -13.95
C PHE A 149 -12.44 -4.87 -15.34
N PRO A 150 -13.62 -4.24 -15.45
CA PRO A 150 -14.07 -3.59 -16.68
C PRO A 150 -13.21 -2.38 -17.04
N SER A 151 -13.09 -2.06 -18.33
CA SER A 151 -12.37 -0.87 -18.82
C SER A 151 -13.19 0.42 -18.78
N ASP A 152 -14.46 0.32 -18.40
CA ASP A 152 -15.50 1.36 -18.44
C ASP A 152 -16.28 1.44 -17.11
N LEU A 153 -15.54 1.33 -16.00
CA LEU A 153 -16.13 1.45 -14.66
C LEU A 153 -16.94 2.75 -14.52
N PRO A 154 -18.13 2.72 -13.90
CA PRO A 154 -18.87 3.94 -13.61
C PRO A 154 -18.03 4.91 -12.76
N ASN A 155 -18.19 6.22 -12.95
CA ASN A 155 -17.62 7.25 -12.08
C ASN A 155 -18.27 7.18 -10.68
N ALA A 156 -17.82 6.24 -9.85
CA ALA A 156 -18.28 5.97 -8.49
C ALA A 156 -17.37 4.91 -7.82
N PRO A 157 -17.38 4.82 -6.48
CA PRO A 157 -16.72 3.71 -5.79
C PRO A 157 -17.23 2.33 -6.27
N TYR A 158 -16.32 1.39 -6.48
CA TYR A 158 -16.64 0.04 -6.93
C TYR A 158 -16.19 -1.04 -5.94
N GLN A 159 -16.98 -2.10 -5.83
CA GLN A 159 -16.64 -3.22 -4.96
C GLN A 159 -15.57 -4.11 -5.62
N ILE A 160 -14.39 -4.17 -5.03
CA ILE A 160 -13.25 -4.99 -5.49
C ILE A 160 -13.65 -6.46 -5.62
N THR A 161 -14.39 -6.96 -4.63
CA THR A 161 -14.73 -8.38 -4.48
C THR A 161 -15.82 -8.90 -5.42
N LYS A 162 -16.31 -8.04 -6.33
CA LYS A 162 -17.05 -8.50 -7.52
C LYS A 162 -16.13 -9.10 -8.57
N TYR A 163 -14.86 -8.72 -8.57
CA TYR A 163 -13.87 -9.06 -9.61
C TYR A 163 -12.75 -9.94 -9.06
N VAL A 164 -12.33 -9.68 -7.81
CA VAL A 164 -11.26 -10.45 -7.14
C VAL A 164 -11.77 -10.95 -5.78
N PRO A 165 -11.98 -12.27 -5.58
CA PRO A 165 -12.50 -12.79 -4.32
C PRO A 165 -11.68 -12.36 -3.11
N TYR A 166 -12.34 -11.99 -2.00
CA TYR A 166 -11.64 -11.58 -0.76
C TYR A 166 -10.65 -12.64 -0.27
N PHE A 167 -11.06 -13.92 -0.38
CA PHE A 167 -10.22 -15.09 -0.11
C PHE A 167 -9.91 -15.83 -1.42
N ASP A 168 -9.08 -15.22 -2.26
CA ASP A 168 -8.50 -15.93 -3.41
C ASP A 168 -7.32 -16.80 -2.95
N SER A 169 -7.26 -18.04 -3.43
CA SER A 169 -6.15 -18.96 -3.15
C SER A 169 -5.00 -18.82 -4.14
N HIS A 170 -5.22 -18.12 -5.26
CA HIS A 170 -4.30 -17.94 -6.37
C HIS A 170 -3.81 -19.24 -7.04
N GLY A 171 -4.37 -20.40 -6.67
CA GLY A 171 -3.92 -21.70 -7.17
C GLY A 171 -3.99 -21.84 -8.70
N GLN A 172 -4.88 -21.07 -9.34
CA GLN A 172 -5.00 -20.96 -10.80
C GLN A 172 -3.78 -20.30 -11.47
N TYR A 173 -2.93 -19.61 -10.71
CA TYR A 173 -1.75 -18.90 -11.20
C TYR A 173 -0.43 -19.59 -10.81
N ASN A 174 -0.48 -20.80 -10.23
CA ASN A 174 0.68 -21.54 -9.74
C ASN A 174 1.79 -21.78 -10.80
N GLN A 175 1.44 -21.72 -12.09
CA GLN A 175 2.41 -21.78 -13.19
C GLN A 175 3.39 -20.59 -13.23
N PHE A 176 3.04 -19.48 -12.59
CA PHE A 176 3.88 -18.28 -12.48
C PHE A 176 4.65 -18.19 -11.15
N GLY A 177 4.53 -19.22 -10.28
CA GLY A 177 5.15 -19.26 -8.96
C GLY A 177 4.12 -19.37 -7.84
N THR A 178 4.53 -19.04 -6.62
CA THR A 178 3.66 -19.07 -5.43
C THR A 178 3.32 -17.63 -5.02
N CYS A 179 2.03 -17.31 -4.92
CA CYS A 179 1.59 -16.08 -4.27
C CYS A 179 1.88 -16.15 -2.77
N GLU A 180 2.32 -15.05 -2.18
CA GLU A 180 2.81 -15.05 -0.79
C GLU A 180 1.71 -15.41 0.21
N PHE A 181 0.50 -14.87 0.02
CA PHE A 181 -0.66 -15.13 0.85
C PHE A 181 -1.92 -15.34 0.00
N ASN A 182 -2.99 -15.81 0.65
CA ASN A 182 -4.33 -15.81 0.06
C ASN A 182 -4.96 -14.44 0.27
N GLY A 183 -5.64 -13.89 -0.74
CA GLY A 183 -6.36 -12.64 -0.58
C GLY A 183 -6.76 -11.96 -1.89
N ALA A 184 -7.53 -10.89 -1.82
CA ALA A 184 -7.81 -10.07 -2.99
C ALA A 184 -6.62 -9.17 -3.35
N TYR A 185 -5.63 -9.72 -4.06
CA TYR A 185 -4.51 -8.94 -4.59
C TYR A 185 -4.96 -8.06 -5.77
N VAL A 186 -4.97 -6.75 -5.53
CA VAL A 186 -5.16 -5.66 -6.50
C VAL A 186 -3.95 -4.72 -6.43
N GLY A 187 -3.85 -3.78 -7.37
CA GLY A 187 -2.72 -2.86 -7.43
C GLY A 187 -2.53 -2.00 -6.19
N ASP A 188 -1.34 -1.42 -6.11
CA ASP A 188 -0.84 -0.55 -5.06
C ASP A 188 -1.12 0.93 -5.43
N PRO A 189 -2.07 1.60 -4.76
CA PRO A 189 -2.39 2.99 -5.01
C PRO A 189 -1.22 3.90 -4.65
N ILE A 190 -0.97 4.93 -5.46
CA ILE A 190 0.00 5.97 -5.13
C ILE A 190 -0.44 6.70 -3.85
N HIS A 191 0.50 6.91 -2.93
CA HIS A 191 0.21 7.51 -1.62
C HIS A 191 1.39 8.37 -1.15
N ARG A 192 1.72 9.40 -1.93
CA ARG A 192 2.85 10.32 -1.69
C ARG A 192 2.36 11.68 -1.19
N PHE A 193 3.25 12.47 -0.56
CA PHE A 193 2.84 13.67 0.19
C PHE A 193 2.02 14.66 -0.66
N TYR A 194 2.55 15.11 -1.79
CA TYR A 194 1.87 16.08 -2.65
C TYR A 194 0.67 15.51 -3.40
N GLN A 195 0.76 14.26 -3.85
CA GLN A 195 -0.33 13.50 -4.45
C GLN A 195 -1.51 13.44 -3.49
N MET A 196 -1.32 12.93 -2.27
CA MET A 196 -2.41 12.80 -1.30
C MET A 196 -3.06 14.14 -0.92
N TYR A 197 -2.28 15.22 -0.82
CA TYR A 197 -2.85 16.55 -0.61
C TYR A 197 -3.71 17.02 -1.79
N GLN A 198 -3.32 16.68 -3.02
CA GLN A 198 -4.05 17.01 -4.24
C GLN A 198 -5.30 16.13 -4.42
N GLU A 199 -5.24 14.86 -4.07
CA GLU A 199 -6.36 13.92 -4.08
C GLU A 199 -7.51 14.38 -3.17
N VAL A 200 -7.17 14.89 -1.99
CA VAL A 200 -8.14 15.44 -1.03
C VAL A 200 -8.73 16.78 -1.51
N SER A 201 -8.01 17.54 -2.35
CA SER A 201 -8.47 18.80 -2.97
C SER A 201 -9.17 19.74 -2.00
N ARG A 202 -8.47 20.20 -0.94
CA ARG A 202 -9.04 21.06 0.13
C ARG A 202 -10.29 20.50 0.85
N GLY A 203 -10.58 19.21 0.70
CA GLY A 203 -11.72 18.54 1.30
C GLY A 203 -12.82 18.15 0.32
N GLU A 204 -12.71 18.49 -0.97
CA GLU A 204 -13.69 18.09 -1.99
C GLU A 204 -13.62 16.58 -2.29
N ASN A 205 -12.44 15.94 -2.15
CA ASN A 205 -12.22 14.50 -2.34
C ASN A 205 -12.65 13.97 -3.73
N ASP A 206 -12.38 14.74 -4.77
CA ASP A 206 -12.85 14.50 -6.13
C ASP A 206 -11.72 14.40 -7.17
N LEU A 207 -10.45 14.43 -6.76
CA LEU A 207 -9.30 14.32 -7.65
C LEU A 207 -8.48 13.05 -7.49
N TRP A 208 -8.94 12.06 -6.72
CA TRP A 208 -8.21 10.82 -6.45
C TRP A 208 -7.78 10.11 -7.74
N THR A 209 -8.74 9.81 -8.62
CA THR A 209 -8.46 9.13 -9.89
C THR A 209 -7.64 10.00 -10.85
N TRP A 210 -7.85 11.32 -10.86
CA TRP A 210 -7.08 12.22 -11.73
C TRP A 210 -5.62 12.29 -11.32
N VAL A 211 -5.33 12.39 -10.02
CA VAL A 211 -3.96 12.33 -9.50
C VAL A 211 -3.33 10.99 -9.86
N HIS A 212 -4.03 9.87 -9.64
CA HIS A 212 -3.55 8.55 -10.05
C HIS A 212 -3.18 8.47 -11.53
N GLU A 213 -3.98 9.00 -12.45
CA GLU A 213 -3.72 8.95 -13.91
C GLU A 213 -2.62 9.91 -14.39
N THR A 214 -2.29 10.94 -13.60
CA THR A 214 -1.48 12.07 -14.09
C THR A 214 -0.20 12.31 -13.29
N ALA A 215 -0.25 12.16 -11.97
CA ALA A 215 0.91 12.20 -11.09
C ALA A 215 1.50 10.79 -10.98
N GLY A 216 2.51 10.51 -11.81
CA GLY A 216 3.27 9.25 -11.72
C GLY A 216 4.20 9.23 -10.50
N ASP A 217 4.95 8.14 -10.39
CA ASP A 217 6.00 7.94 -9.38
C ASP A 217 7.40 7.82 -10.02
N SER A 218 7.53 8.47 -11.18
CA SER A 218 8.62 8.36 -12.15
C SER A 218 10.00 8.80 -11.65
N ASN A 219 10.06 9.51 -10.53
CA ASN A 219 11.26 10.13 -9.97
C ASN A 219 12.02 11.00 -10.99
N GLY A 220 11.26 11.72 -11.82
CA GLY A 220 11.76 12.63 -12.84
C GLY A 220 12.14 11.96 -14.16
N ALA A 221 11.82 10.68 -14.36
CA ALA A 221 11.85 10.10 -15.70
C ALA A 221 10.86 10.82 -16.62
N PRO A 222 11.15 10.96 -17.93
CA PRO A 222 10.19 11.57 -18.85
C PRO A 222 8.92 10.71 -18.95
N PRO A 223 7.74 11.32 -19.14
CA PRO A 223 6.50 10.58 -19.34
C PRO A 223 6.60 9.68 -20.59
N PRO A 224 5.94 8.52 -20.60
CA PRO A 224 5.85 7.69 -21.79
C PRO A 224 5.17 8.45 -22.94
N SER A 225 5.52 8.07 -24.17
CA SER A 225 4.93 8.62 -25.38
C SER A 225 4.40 7.48 -26.27
N PRO A 226 3.08 7.42 -26.55
CA PRO A 226 2.05 8.39 -26.13
C PRO A 226 1.73 8.32 -24.63
N PHE A 227 1.36 9.46 -24.04
CA PHE A 227 0.80 9.51 -22.68
C PHE A 227 -0.71 9.24 -22.72
N THR A 228 -1.16 8.35 -21.86
CA THR A 228 -2.54 7.85 -21.75
C THR A 228 -2.93 7.77 -20.28
N LYS A 229 -4.21 7.52 -20.01
CA LYS A 229 -4.73 7.30 -18.65
C LYS A 229 -4.10 6.11 -17.88
N GLU A 230 -3.38 5.24 -18.57
CA GLU A 230 -2.71 4.08 -17.99
C GLU A 230 -1.20 4.32 -17.81
N SER A 231 -0.69 5.50 -18.15
CA SER A 231 0.75 5.79 -18.24
C SER A 231 1.49 5.91 -16.90
N THR A 232 0.75 6.02 -15.81
CA THR A 232 1.25 6.07 -14.43
C THR A 232 1.14 4.72 -13.73
N ASP A 233 0.60 3.71 -14.42
CA ASP A 233 0.35 2.37 -13.89
C ASP A 233 -0.54 2.34 -12.64
N GLN A 234 -1.42 3.32 -12.47
CA GLN A 234 -2.37 3.38 -11.34
C GLN A 234 -3.79 3.01 -11.78
N GLY A 235 -4.35 3.78 -12.73
CA GLY A 235 -5.79 3.73 -13.02
C GLY A 235 -6.62 4.09 -11.78
N ALA A 236 -7.84 3.55 -11.67
CA ALA A 236 -8.78 3.93 -10.60
C ALA A 236 -8.68 3.02 -9.37
N LEU A 237 -7.47 2.69 -8.92
CA LEU A 237 -7.25 1.84 -7.73
C LEU A 237 -7.85 2.46 -6.45
N ASP A 238 -7.81 3.78 -6.34
CA ASP A 238 -8.36 4.62 -5.27
C ASP A 238 -9.86 4.42 -5.04
N MET A 239 -10.62 4.10 -6.10
CA MET A 239 -12.08 4.00 -6.04
C MET A 239 -12.58 2.61 -5.61
N GLY A 240 -11.69 1.66 -5.34
CA GLY A 240 -12.04 0.32 -4.89
C GLY A 240 -12.43 0.26 -3.41
N PHE A 241 -13.39 -0.59 -3.05
CA PHE A 241 -13.71 -0.92 -1.65
C PHE A 241 -14.07 -2.40 -1.43
N TYR A 242 -13.90 -2.86 -0.18
CA TYR A 242 -14.35 -4.16 0.34
C TYR A 242 -15.72 -4.06 0.99
N ASN A 243 -16.56 -5.07 0.80
CA ASN A 243 -17.95 -5.06 1.22
C ASN A 243 -18.19 -5.92 2.47
N MET A 244 -17.92 -5.38 3.65
CA MET A 244 -18.19 -6.06 4.93
C MET A 244 -19.65 -6.49 5.12
N ALA A 245 -20.63 -5.76 4.56
CA ALA A 245 -22.04 -6.18 4.57
C ALA A 245 -22.28 -7.50 3.79
N ARG A 246 -21.31 -7.95 2.99
CA ARG A 246 -21.31 -9.22 2.26
C ARG A 246 -20.30 -10.23 2.81
N GLY A 247 -19.65 -9.93 3.93
CA GLY A 247 -18.75 -10.85 4.64
C GLY A 247 -17.27 -10.68 4.31
N ASP A 248 -16.88 -9.63 3.57
CA ASP A 248 -15.47 -9.30 3.38
C ASP A 248 -14.83 -8.86 4.71
N ALA A 249 -13.52 -9.04 4.83
CA ALA A 249 -12.73 -8.69 6.02
C ALA A 249 -13.30 -9.21 7.36
N PRO A 250 -13.66 -10.51 7.48
CA PRO A 250 -14.37 -11.05 8.63
C PRO A 250 -13.56 -10.96 9.94
N VAL A 251 -12.23 -10.97 9.87
CA VAL A 251 -11.38 -10.79 11.06
C VAL A 251 -11.49 -9.35 11.59
N LEU A 252 -11.48 -8.36 10.70
CA LEU A 252 -11.62 -6.95 11.09
C LEU A 252 -13.06 -6.64 11.55
N ASP A 253 -14.08 -7.20 10.90
CA ASP A 253 -15.47 -7.11 11.37
C ASP A 253 -15.62 -7.72 12.77
N TYR A 254 -15.03 -8.89 13.02
CA TYR A 254 -15.01 -9.51 14.34
C TYR A 254 -14.38 -8.58 15.39
N LEU A 255 -13.21 -8.01 15.09
CA LEU A 255 -12.54 -7.09 16.01
C LEU A 255 -13.38 -5.84 16.29
N ALA A 256 -13.94 -5.22 15.25
CA ALA A 256 -14.78 -4.04 15.38
C ALA A 256 -16.06 -4.30 16.20
N ARG A 257 -16.65 -5.50 16.12
CA ARG A 257 -17.85 -5.87 16.88
C ARG A 257 -17.60 -6.19 18.34
N HIS A 258 -16.41 -6.71 18.67
CA HIS A 258 -16.11 -7.22 20.01
C HIS A 258 -15.18 -6.31 20.82
N TYR A 259 -14.61 -5.29 20.18
CA TYR A 259 -13.72 -4.32 20.80
C TYR A 259 -14.12 -2.88 20.39
N ALA A 260 -13.17 -1.96 20.42
CA ALA A 260 -13.39 -0.58 20.01
C ALA A 260 -12.88 -0.36 18.57
N ILE A 261 -13.60 0.47 17.84
CA ILE A 261 -13.22 0.99 16.52
C ILE A 261 -13.37 2.51 16.54
N SER A 262 -12.55 3.22 15.77
CA SER A 262 -12.66 4.65 15.54
C SER A 262 -12.77 4.90 14.04
N ASP A 263 -13.83 5.57 13.63
CA ASP A 263 -14.09 6.02 12.25
C ASP A 263 -13.61 7.46 12.01
N ASN A 264 -12.94 8.06 12.99
CA ASN A 264 -12.44 9.44 12.94
C ASN A 264 -10.94 9.54 13.25
N TYR A 265 -10.20 8.45 13.01
CA TYR A 265 -8.74 8.48 13.00
C TYR A 265 -8.24 8.90 11.61
N HIS A 266 -7.27 9.81 11.60
CA HIS A 266 -6.62 10.26 10.38
C HIS A 266 -5.13 9.99 10.51
N GLN A 267 -4.47 9.65 9.40
CA GLN A 267 -3.02 9.57 9.38
C GLN A 267 -2.40 10.88 9.87
N ALA A 268 -1.36 10.78 10.69
CA ALA A 268 -0.74 11.94 11.31
C ALA A 268 -0.03 12.84 10.29
N VAL A 269 0.41 12.24 9.17
CA VAL A 269 1.11 12.92 8.07
C VAL A 269 0.53 12.37 6.76
N MET A 270 0.18 13.24 5.83
CA MET A 270 -0.14 12.82 4.46
C MET A 270 1.12 12.28 3.79
N GLY A 271 1.01 11.18 3.06
CA GLY A 271 2.09 10.63 2.25
C GLY A 271 2.52 9.22 2.65
N GLY A 272 3.73 8.87 2.20
CA GLY A 272 4.18 7.48 2.15
C GLY A 272 4.41 6.83 3.50
N THR A 273 4.60 5.51 3.45
CA THR A 273 4.94 4.64 4.58
C THR A 273 6.06 5.17 5.46
N GLY A 274 7.15 5.71 4.89
CA GLY A 274 8.28 6.26 5.66
C GLY A 274 7.86 7.37 6.62
N ALA A 275 7.18 8.40 6.12
CA ALA A 275 6.74 9.54 6.94
C ALA A 275 5.75 9.11 8.03
N ASN A 276 4.80 8.25 7.67
CA ASN A 276 3.80 7.73 8.61
C ASN A 276 4.41 6.91 9.76
N HIS A 277 5.40 6.05 9.47
CA HIS A 277 6.06 5.25 10.51
C HIS A 277 6.91 6.11 11.47
N ILE A 278 7.58 7.14 10.95
CA ILE A 278 8.33 8.09 11.78
C ILE A 278 7.37 8.83 12.72
N ALA A 279 6.28 9.38 12.18
CA ALA A 279 5.28 10.09 12.97
C ALA A 279 4.64 9.20 14.02
N LEU A 280 4.30 7.95 13.68
CA LEU A 280 3.74 7.00 14.63
C LEU A 280 4.72 6.61 15.75
N GLY A 281 5.98 6.37 15.40
CA GLY A 281 7.00 5.93 16.36
C GLY A 281 7.52 7.06 17.26
N THR A 282 7.55 8.29 16.76
CA THR A 282 8.22 9.41 17.45
C THR A 282 7.27 10.54 17.85
N GLY A 283 6.14 10.71 17.16
CA GLY A 283 5.30 11.91 17.28
C GLY A 283 5.90 13.16 16.63
N TYR A 284 6.98 13.03 15.84
CA TYR A 284 7.69 14.13 15.20
C TYR A 284 7.84 13.91 13.69
N ALA A 285 8.06 15.00 12.96
CA ALA A 285 8.58 14.96 11.59
C ALA A 285 10.09 14.71 11.61
N ALA A 286 10.59 13.95 10.63
CA ALA A 286 12.03 13.83 10.40
C ALA A 286 12.54 14.99 9.55
N PHE A 287 13.80 15.34 9.75
CA PHE A 287 14.54 16.26 8.89
C PHE A 287 15.88 15.64 8.52
N TYR A 288 16.42 16.02 7.36
CA TYR A 288 17.71 15.51 6.91
C TYR A 288 18.84 16.17 7.70
N GLN A 289 19.78 15.35 8.17
CA GLN A 289 20.85 15.79 9.07
C GLN A 289 22.21 15.19 8.69
N ASP A 290 23.28 15.91 8.99
CA ASP A 290 24.64 15.40 8.86
C ASP A 290 24.98 14.38 9.97
N ALA A 291 26.19 13.81 9.92
CA ALA A 291 26.66 12.84 10.93
C ALA A 291 26.79 13.43 12.35
N ASN A 292 26.73 14.74 12.51
CA ASN A 292 26.76 15.43 13.80
C ASN A 292 25.36 15.82 14.30
N GLY A 293 24.31 15.53 13.52
CA GLY A 293 22.92 15.86 13.84
C GLY A 293 22.52 17.29 13.47
N ASN A 294 23.33 18.01 12.69
CA ASN A 294 22.94 19.34 12.21
C ASN A 294 22.00 19.21 11.01
N PRO A 295 20.92 20.01 10.93
CA PRO A 295 20.07 20.05 9.73
C PRO A 295 20.86 20.45 8.50
N VAL A 296 20.75 19.68 7.42
CA VAL A 296 21.35 19.97 6.11
C VAL A 296 20.38 19.64 4.98
N ALA A 297 20.60 20.19 3.79
CA ALA A 297 19.75 19.89 2.64
C ALA A 297 19.85 18.40 2.26
N PRO A 298 18.72 17.73 1.96
CA PRO A 298 18.75 16.38 1.41
C PRO A 298 19.45 16.31 0.05
N PRO A 299 19.87 15.12 -0.40
CA PRO A 299 20.31 14.90 -1.77
C PRO A 299 19.24 15.39 -2.77
N PRO A 300 19.61 16.03 -3.89
CA PRO A 300 18.62 16.62 -4.80
C PRO A 300 17.55 15.65 -5.34
N GLY A 301 17.88 14.36 -5.50
CA GLY A 301 16.91 13.33 -5.94
C GLY A 301 15.93 12.87 -4.85
N GLU A 302 16.20 13.25 -3.60
CA GLU A 302 15.35 13.02 -2.43
C GLU A 302 14.48 14.26 -2.12
N ILE A 303 14.56 15.32 -2.93
CA ILE A 303 13.72 16.50 -2.78
C ILE A 303 12.56 16.42 -3.76
N GLU A 304 11.34 16.36 -3.26
CA GLU A 304 10.13 16.39 -4.06
C GLU A 304 9.97 17.73 -4.78
N ASN A 305 9.59 17.67 -6.06
CA ASN A 305 9.22 18.81 -6.88
C ASN A 305 7.94 18.45 -7.64
N PRO A 306 6.76 18.78 -7.07
CA PRO A 306 5.47 18.41 -7.65
C PRO A 306 5.07 19.31 -8.83
N ASN A 307 5.92 20.27 -9.24
CA ASN A 307 5.63 21.04 -10.44
C ASN A 307 5.64 20.09 -11.66
N PRO A 308 4.65 20.20 -12.56
CA PRO A 308 4.60 19.36 -13.75
C PRO A 308 5.83 19.53 -14.64
N GLN A 309 6.31 18.44 -15.24
CA GLN A 309 7.33 18.50 -16.28
C GLN A 309 6.84 19.34 -17.47
N PRO A 310 7.73 20.08 -18.17
CA PRO A 310 7.31 20.93 -19.28
C PRO A 310 6.49 20.19 -20.34
N GLY A 311 5.31 20.74 -20.68
CA GLY A 311 4.41 20.16 -21.69
C GLY A 311 3.51 19.03 -21.19
N THR A 312 3.56 18.70 -19.89
CA THR A 312 2.69 17.68 -19.28
C THR A 312 1.52 18.31 -18.54
N ASN A 313 0.56 17.49 -18.11
CA ASN A 313 -0.49 17.85 -17.17
C ASN A 313 -0.29 17.01 -15.91
N ASN A 314 0.15 17.64 -14.83
CA ASN A 314 0.31 17.06 -13.49
C ASN A 314 1.32 15.89 -13.36
N PHE A 315 2.18 15.67 -14.36
CA PHE A 315 3.24 14.67 -14.29
C PHE A 315 4.49 15.27 -13.65
N TYR A 316 4.80 14.89 -12.40
CA TYR A 316 5.73 15.61 -11.54
C TYR A 316 7.19 15.58 -12.04
N THR A 317 7.91 16.65 -11.72
CA THR A 317 9.33 16.81 -12.08
C THR A 317 10.24 15.92 -11.25
N GLN A 318 9.92 15.69 -9.97
CA GLN A 318 10.64 14.78 -9.08
C GLN A 318 9.75 14.34 -7.92
N ASP A 319 9.71 13.04 -7.63
CA ASP A 319 8.86 12.46 -6.58
C ASP A 319 9.64 12.08 -5.31
N GLY A 320 10.96 12.35 -5.29
CA GLY A 320 11.79 12.30 -4.07
C GLY A 320 12.27 10.91 -3.66
N TYR A 321 12.17 9.88 -4.52
CA TYR A 321 12.70 8.54 -4.21
C TYR A 321 14.06 8.24 -4.85
N GLY A 322 14.78 9.27 -5.27
CA GLY A 322 16.06 9.14 -5.97
C GLY A 322 15.89 8.77 -7.45
N GLN A 323 16.95 8.97 -8.25
CA GLN A 323 17.03 8.31 -9.55
C GLN A 323 17.44 6.85 -9.34
N ALA A 324 17.01 5.94 -10.23
CA ALA A 324 17.45 4.55 -10.23
C ALA A 324 18.98 4.44 -10.09
N GLY A 325 19.45 3.89 -8.96
CA GLY A 325 20.89 3.73 -8.65
C GLY A 325 21.49 4.76 -7.69
N THR A 326 20.69 5.68 -7.14
CA THR A 326 21.07 6.52 -5.97
C THR A 326 20.46 5.98 -4.69
N THR A 327 20.83 6.49 -3.51
CA THR A 327 20.23 6.06 -2.23
C THR A 327 18.72 6.26 -2.30
N ASN A 328 17.98 5.16 -2.22
CA ASN A 328 16.52 5.17 -2.34
C ASN A 328 15.90 5.60 -1.00
N GLY A 329 14.98 6.56 -1.03
CA GLY A 329 13.90 6.64 -0.03
C GLY A 329 13.96 7.76 1.00
N GLY A 330 13.90 9.01 0.54
CA GLY A 330 13.62 10.14 1.41
C GLY A 330 12.77 11.15 0.68
N SER A 331 11.44 11.06 0.74
CA SER A 331 10.54 12.07 0.16
C SER A 331 10.54 13.34 1.00
N TYR A 332 11.54 14.21 0.81
CA TYR A 332 11.64 15.48 1.52
C TYR A 332 11.00 16.62 0.73
N SER A 333 10.18 17.42 1.40
CA SER A 333 9.74 18.70 0.85
C SER A 333 10.80 19.77 1.11
N ASN A 334 11.11 20.59 0.10
CA ASN A 334 11.99 21.72 0.31
C ASN A 334 11.28 22.84 1.10
N CYS A 335 11.44 22.84 2.41
CA CYS A 335 10.88 23.86 3.30
C CYS A 335 11.74 25.13 3.42
N SER A 336 12.66 25.39 2.47
CA SER A 336 13.61 26.52 2.51
C SER A 336 12.99 27.86 2.11
#